data_AF-W2PD10-F1
#
_entry.id   AF-W2PD10-F1
#
_cell.length_a   1.000
_cell.length_b   1.000
_cell.length_c   1.000
_cell.angle_alpha   90.00
_cell.angle_beta   90.00
_cell.angle_gamma   90.00
#
_symmetry.space_group_name_H-M   'P 1'
#
loop_
_entity.id
_entity.type
_entity.pdbx_description
1 polymer ?
#
loop_
_entity_poly.entity_id
_entity_poly.type
_entity_poly.pdbx_seq_one_letter_code
_entity_poly.pdbx_strand_id
1 'polypeptide(L)'
;MLATTRRLTKPLMAGARSFAAKGKGGAAVVEEVVDLTKVVPTNILKDGAHPELKDKSEYPEWLFTLLDPKPTLGELERTGFDNLDMEEQHRYLVLLNRRSVKAHNAEKAKK
;
A
#
# COMPACT_ATOMS: atom_id res chain seq x y z
N MET A 1 -12.80 13.03 -31.56
CA MET A 1 -12.88 11.92 -30.58
C MET A 1 -12.86 12.55 -29.19
N LEU A 2 -14.01 12.67 -28.51
CA LEU A 2 -14.12 13.31 -27.20
C LEU A 2 -13.57 12.39 -26.11
N ALA A 3 -12.58 12.87 -25.34
CA ALA A 3 -12.06 12.17 -24.16
C ALA A 3 -12.84 12.62 -22.92
N THR A 4 -13.76 11.78 -22.47
CA THR A 4 -14.55 11.98 -21.24
C THR A 4 -13.70 11.62 -20.02
N THR A 5 -13.14 12.61 -19.32
CA THR A 5 -12.45 12.40 -18.05
C THR A 5 -13.48 12.25 -16.92
N ARG A 6 -13.68 11.04 -16.37
CA ARG A 6 -14.43 10.85 -15.11
C ARG A 6 -13.53 11.21 -13.92
N ARG A 7 -13.71 12.40 -13.33
CA ARG A 7 -13.18 12.71 -12.00
C ARG A 7 -14.16 12.17 -10.94
N LEU A 8 -13.72 11.18 -10.17
CA LEU A 8 -14.43 10.70 -8.98
C LEU A 8 -13.93 11.48 -7.77
N THR A 9 -14.61 12.55 -7.39
CA THR A 9 -14.38 13.27 -6.13
C THR A 9 -15.33 12.71 -5.08
N LYS A 10 -14.85 11.80 -4.22
CA LYS A 10 -15.53 11.54 -2.94
C LYS A 10 -14.93 12.47 -1.88
N PRO A 11 -15.74 13.29 -1.17
CA PRO A 11 -15.24 14.05 -0.04
C PRO A 11 -15.01 13.09 1.15
N LEU A 12 -13.78 13.04 1.64
CA LEU A 12 -13.43 12.40 2.91
C LEU A 12 -13.93 13.31 4.04
N MET A 13 -15.10 13.01 4.59
CA MET A 13 -15.64 13.71 5.75
C MET A 13 -15.07 13.14 7.06
N ALA A 14 -14.70 14.08 7.92
CA ALA A 14 -14.62 14.04 9.38
C ALA A 14 -13.59 13.11 10.05
N GLY A 15 -12.42 13.68 10.36
CA GLY A 15 -11.45 13.08 11.29
C GLY A 15 -10.12 13.82 11.35
N ALA A 16 -10.12 15.15 11.21
CA ALA A 16 -8.91 15.95 11.18
C ALA A 16 -8.29 16.08 12.59
N ARG A 17 -7.20 15.33 12.83
CA ARG A 17 -6.16 15.78 13.76
C ARG A 17 -5.13 16.54 12.92
N SER A 18 -5.35 17.83 12.78
CA SER A 18 -4.41 18.76 12.16
C SER A 18 -3.15 18.83 13.03
N PHE A 19 -2.03 18.30 12.52
CA PHE A 19 -0.73 18.64 13.06
C PHE A 19 -0.36 20.05 12.57
N ALA A 20 -0.71 21.05 13.38
CA ALA A 20 -0.20 22.40 13.23
C ALA A 20 1.26 22.43 13.69
N ALA A 21 2.19 22.36 12.74
CA ALA A 21 3.58 22.79 12.95
C ALA A 21 3.88 23.91 11.95
N LYS A 22 3.79 25.13 12.45
CA LYS A 22 4.18 26.38 11.78
C LYS A 22 5.69 26.38 11.58
N GLY A 23 6.16 25.80 10.49
CA GLY A 23 7.54 25.87 10.01
C GLY A 23 7.60 26.74 8.76
N LYS A 24 8.24 27.90 8.86
CA LYS A 24 8.49 28.84 7.77
C LYS A 24 9.52 28.22 6.82
N GLY A 25 9.02 27.55 5.79
CA GLY A 25 9.82 26.84 4.79
C GLY A 25 8.89 26.10 3.84
N GLY A 26 7.97 26.84 3.22
CA GLY A 26 7.18 26.30 2.11
C GLY A 26 8.14 25.98 0.99
N ALA A 27 8.48 24.70 0.83
CA ALA A 27 9.01 24.21 -0.42
C ALA A 27 8.02 24.66 -1.50
N ALA A 28 8.49 25.47 -2.45
CA ALA A 28 7.70 25.79 -3.62
C ALA A 28 7.20 24.46 -4.17
N VAL A 29 5.88 24.28 -4.23
CA VAL A 29 5.29 23.21 -5.01
C VAL A 29 5.60 23.57 -6.45
N VAL A 30 6.75 23.11 -6.92
CA VAL A 30 7.10 23.15 -8.33
C VAL A 30 6.15 22.14 -8.94
N GLU A 31 5.06 22.63 -9.54
CA GLU A 31 4.18 21.86 -10.41
C GLU A 31 4.94 21.53 -11.70
N GLU A 32 6.01 20.75 -11.56
CA GLU A 32 6.64 20.11 -12.69
C GLU A 32 5.74 18.93 -13.07
N VAL A 33 5.25 18.92 -14.31
CA VAL A 33 4.48 17.80 -14.84
C VAL A 33 5.46 16.64 -15.02
N VAL A 34 5.64 15.86 -13.95
CA VAL A 34 6.49 14.67 -14.00
C VAL A 34 5.73 13.57 -14.72
N ASP A 35 6.27 13.14 -15.86
CA ASP A 35 5.78 11.97 -16.59
C ASP A 35 6.01 10.70 -15.75
N LEU A 36 4.95 10.27 -15.05
CA LEU A 36 4.93 9.06 -14.21
C LEU A 36 5.21 7.75 -14.98
N THR A 37 5.22 7.81 -16.31
CA THR A 37 5.55 6.68 -17.19
C THR A 37 7.05 6.47 -17.36
N LYS A 38 7.86 7.49 -17.06
CA LYS A 38 9.32 7.47 -17.28
C LYS A 38 10.12 7.67 -16.01
N VAL A 39 9.55 8.37 -15.04
CA VAL A 39 10.27 8.84 -13.86
C VAL A 39 9.50 8.48 -12.60
N VAL A 40 10.20 7.96 -11.61
CA VAL A 40 9.63 7.68 -10.28
C VAL A 40 9.95 8.86 -9.37
N PRO A 41 8.95 9.65 -8.93
CA PRO A 41 9.18 10.84 -8.11
C PRO A 41 9.50 10.44 -6.65
N THR A 42 10.74 10.03 -6.40
CA THR A 42 11.22 9.57 -5.07
C THR A 42 12.36 10.39 -4.50
N ASN A 43 13.05 11.18 -5.33
CA ASN A 43 14.13 12.04 -4.85
C ASN A 43 13.62 13.13 -3.89
N ILE A 44 14.25 13.21 -2.72
CA ILE A 44 13.98 14.19 -1.65
C ILE A 44 15.11 15.24 -1.53
N LEU A 45 16.21 15.07 -2.27
CA LEU A 45 17.38 15.94 -2.23
C LEU A 45 17.16 17.15 -3.14
N LYS A 46 17.62 18.33 -2.68
CA LYS A 46 17.47 19.60 -3.42
C LYS A 46 18.17 19.61 -4.77
N ASP A 47 19.34 18.97 -4.85
CA ASP A 47 20.19 18.94 -6.05
C ASP A 47 20.23 17.54 -6.69
N GLY A 48 19.15 16.75 -6.55
CA GLY A 48 19.06 15.40 -7.09
C GLY A 48 18.06 15.29 -8.24
N ALA A 49 18.34 14.40 -9.19
CA ALA A 49 17.37 13.99 -10.20
C ALA A 49 16.52 12.82 -9.69
N HIS A 50 15.30 12.70 -10.20
CA HIS A 50 14.46 11.54 -9.94
C HIS A 50 14.98 10.30 -10.69
N PRO A 51 14.95 9.10 -10.09
CA PRO A 51 15.34 7.88 -10.78
C PRO A 51 14.39 7.56 -11.95
N GLU A 52 14.97 7.19 -13.07
CA GLU A 52 14.25 6.73 -14.26
C GLU A 52 13.78 5.28 -14.10
N LEU A 53 12.63 4.98 -14.70
CA LEU A 53 12.08 3.64 -14.72
C LEU A 53 12.86 2.78 -15.73
N LYS A 54 13.48 1.71 -15.23
CA LYS A 54 14.29 0.78 -16.03
C LYS A 54 13.42 -0.33 -16.62
N ASP A 55 14.01 -1.12 -17.51
CA ASP A 55 13.35 -2.31 -18.05
C ASP A 55 13.11 -3.36 -16.97
N LYS A 56 12.08 -4.19 -17.17
CA LYS A 56 11.67 -5.24 -16.22
C LYS A 56 12.84 -6.15 -15.80
N SER A 57 13.72 -6.47 -16.74
CA SER A 57 14.87 -7.38 -16.55
C SER A 57 15.96 -6.82 -15.64
N GLU A 58 16.00 -5.51 -15.41
CA GLU A 58 16.96 -4.90 -14.48
C GLU A 58 16.51 -5.01 -13.03
N TYR A 59 15.21 -5.29 -12.81
CA TYR A 59 14.67 -5.46 -11.47
C TYR A 59 14.75 -6.91 -11.02
N PRO A 60 14.99 -7.15 -9.72
CA PRO A 60 14.95 -8.50 -9.17
C PRO A 60 13.58 -9.17 -9.35
N GLU A 61 13.57 -10.48 -9.58
CA GLU A 61 12.34 -11.26 -9.78
C GLU A 61 11.35 -11.18 -8.61
N TRP A 62 11.85 -11.10 -7.37
CA TRP A 62 11.00 -10.98 -6.18
C TRP A 62 10.15 -9.70 -6.16
N LEU A 63 10.50 -8.68 -6.95
CA LEU A 63 9.68 -7.47 -7.05
C LEU A 63 8.32 -7.77 -7.67
N PHE A 64 8.29 -8.69 -8.65
CA PHE A 64 7.08 -9.01 -9.39
C PHE A 64 6.17 -9.99 -8.65
N THR A 65 6.73 -10.77 -7.72
CA THR A 65 5.96 -11.71 -6.89
C THR A 65 5.20 -11.02 -5.74
N LEU A 66 5.49 -9.75 -5.46
CA LEU A 66 4.81 -8.98 -4.40
C LEU A 66 3.33 -8.71 -4.68
N LEU A 67 2.93 -8.67 -5.95
CA LEU A 67 1.56 -8.42 -6.37
C LEU A 67 0.70 -9.69 -6.36
N ASP A 68 1.33 -10.85 -6.24
CA ASP A 68 0.60 -12.11 -6.29
C ASP A 68 -0.34 -12.25 -5.09
N PRO A 69 -1.58 -12.72 -5.31
CA PRO A 69 -2.55 -12.86 -4.24
C PRO A 69 -2.08 -13.93 -3.26
N LYS A 70 -1.73 -13.48 -2.06
CA LYS A 70 -1.32 -14.39 -0.98
C LYS A 70 -2.52 -15.22 -0.47
N PRO A 71 -2.30 -16.47 -0.04
CA PRO A 71 -3.38 -17.41 0.27
C PRO A 71 -4.32 -16.91 1.37
N THR A 72 -5.59 -17.27 1.28
CA THR A 72 -6.60 -16.89 2.27
C THR A 72 -6.54 -17.80 3.50
N LEU A 73 -7.12 -17.35 4.64
CA LEU A 73 -7.13 -18.19 5.86
C LEU A 73 -7.81 -19.55 5.61
N GLY A 74 -8.87 -19.58 4.80
CA GLY A 74 -9.58 -20.83 4.50
C GLY A 74 -8.79 -21.77 3.59
N GLU A 75 -7.89 -21.25 2.73
CA GLU A 75 -6.97 -22.10 1.96
C GLU A 75 -5.92 -22.71 2.88
N LEU A 76 -5.35 -21.91 3.77
CA LEU A 76 -4.35 -22.35 4.76
C LEU A 76 -4.94 -23.34 5.80
N GLU A 77 -6.21 -23.19 6.17
CA GLU A 77 -6.89 -24.12 7.07
C GLU A 77 -7.13 -25.50 6.41
N ARG A 78 -7.26 -25.56 5.07
CA ARG A 78 -7.49 -26.82 4.35
C ARG A 78 -6.22 -27.65 4.13
N THR A 79 -5.08 -26.99 3.94
CA THR A 79 -3.78 -27.67 3.81
C THR A 79 -3.28 -28.20 5.15
N GLY A 80 -3.65 -27.53 6.24
CA GLY A 80 -3.25 -27.89 7.60
C GLY A 80 -1.87 -27.31 7.96
N PHE A 81 -1.70 -26.92 9.23
CA PHE A 81 -0.54 -26.14 9.69
C PHE A 81 0.81 -26.82 9.40
N ASP A 82 0.89 -28.14 9.60
CA ASP A 82 2.14 -28.89 9.49
C ASP A 82 2.60 -29.09 8.04
N ASN A 83 1.72 -28.87 7.06
CA ASN A 83 2.03 -29.01 5.64
C ASN A 83 2.37 -27.68 4.95
N LEU A 84 2.32 -26.56 5.69
CA LEU A 84 2.59 -25.21 5.18
C LEU A 84 4.07 -24.89 5.24
N ASP A 85 4.54 -24.10 4.29
CA ASP A 85 5.89 -23.51 4.37
C ASP A 85 5.97 -22.48 5.51
N MET A 86 7.19 -22.17 5.97
CA MET A 86 7.43 -21.25 7.08
C MET A 86 6.78 -19.87 6.87
N GLU A 87 6.81 -19.33 5.65
CA GLU A 87 6.17 -18.05 5.34
C GLU A 87 4.64 -18.14 5.43
N GLU A 88 4.07 -19.26 5.02
CA GLU A 88 2.64 -19.52 5.06
C GLU A 88 2.14 -19.81 6.48
N GLN A 89 2.94 -20.50 7.30
CA GLN A 89 2.68 -20.69 8.72
C GLN A 89 2.63 -19.35 9.45
N HIS A 90 3.60 -18.47 9.21
CA HIS A 90 3.58 -17.13 9.79
C HIS A 90 2.34 -16.35 9.36
N ARG A 91 1.98 -16.40 8.07
CA ARG A 91 0.76 -15.78 7.55
C ARG A 91 -0.49 -16.35 8.20
N TYR A 92 -0.57 -17.66 8.37
CA TYR A 92 -1.69 -18.35 9.02
C TYR A 92 -1.92 -17.79 10.43
N LEU A 93 -0.87 -17.72 11.25
CA LEU A 93 -0.94 -17.18 12.61
C LEU A 93 -1.41 -15.71 12.64
N VAL A 94 -0.89 -14.88 11.74
CA VAL A 94 -1.32 -13.47 11.62
C VAL A 94 -2.80 -13.36 11.25
N LEU A 95 -3.27 -14.20 10.33
CA LEU A 95 -4.68 -14.20 9.91
C LEU A 95 -5.61 -14.75 11.01
N LEU A 96 -5.18 -15.78 11.73
CA LEU A 96 -5.92 -16.34 12.88
C LEU A 96 -6.08 -15.29 13.98
N ASN A 97 -5.00 -14.61 14.34
CA ASN A 97 -5.03 -13.51 15.31
C ASN A 97 -5.95 -12.38 14.85
N ARG A 98 -5.87 -11.99 13.57
CA ARG A 98 -6.77 -10.97 12.98
C ARG A 98 -8.24 -11.38 13.07
N ARG A 99 -8.57 -12.66 12.83
CA ARG A 99 -9.94 -13.19 12.96
C ARG A 99 -10.43 -13.09 14.40
N SER A 100 -9.60 -13.50 15.36
CA SER A 100 -9.91 -13.42 16.80
C SER A 100 -10.18 -11.97 17.25
N VAL A 101 -9.30 -11.03 16.89
CA VAL A 101 -9.46 -9.62 17.25
C VAL A 101 -10.73 -9.02 16.63
N LYS A 102 -11.04 -9.35 15.38
CA LYS A 102 -12.27 -8.89 14.74
C LYS A 102 -13.52 -9.43 15.43
N ALA A 103 -13.54 -10.71 15.81
CA ALA A 103 -14.67 -11.30 16.54
C ALA A 103 -14.88 -10.61 17.89
N HIS A 104 -13.82 -10.42 18.67
CA HIS A 104 -13.87 -9.72 19.95
C HIS A 104 -14.38 -8.27 19.84
N ASN A 105 -13.89 -7.53 18.84
CA ASN A 105 -14.35 -6.17 18.59
C ASN A 105 -15.83 -6.14 18.18
N ALA A 106 -16.29 -7.11 17.39
CA ALA A 106 -17.69 -7.23 16.98
C ALA A 106 -18.62 -7.58 18.16
N GLU A 107 -18.16 -8.38 19.12
CA GLU A 107 -18.90 -8.67 20.35
C GLU A 107 -19.00 -7.43 21.25
N LYS A 108 -17.88 -6.72 21.44
CA LYS A 108 -17.86 -5.49 22.24
C LYS A 108 -18.68 -4.36 21.64
N ALA A 109 -18.71 -4.23 20.31
CA ALA A 109 -19.47 -3.18 19.64
C ALA A 109 -21.00 -3.35 19.74
N LYS A 110 -21.48 -4.56 20.03
CA LYS A 110 -22.90 -4.85 20.23
C LYS A 110 -23.38 -4.59 21.67
N LYS A 111 -22.46 -4.28 22.58
CA LYS A 111 -22.71 -4.04 24.00
C LYS A 111 -22.75 -2.55 24.27
#